data_AF-A0A3N6ALW3-F1
#
_entry.id   AF-A0A3N6ALW3-F1
#
_cell.length_a   1.000
_cell.length_b   1.000
_cell.length_c   1.000
_cell.angle_alpha   90.00
_cell.angle_beta   90.00
_cell.angle_gamma   90.00
#
_symmetry.space_group_name_H-M   'P 1'
#
loop_
_entity.id
_entity.type
_entity.pdbx_description
1 polymer ?
#
loop_
_entity_poly.entity_id
_entity_poly.type
_entity_poly.pdbx_seq_one_letter_code
_entity_poly.pdbx_strand_id
1 'polypeptide(L)'
;MSKRPSRTIFATILTILAGVLITAQPRGPVPETGRVGLGVVLRQLGNVGIFLQTTAHPDDENSALLAMLDRGQGINTALLSATRGTGGQNEIGPELFEALSVLRTEELEAVHRFDGTEQYFARAIDFGYSFSVDETYEKWGRTETLSDYVRIIRTVRPDVIVTMRPDGEGGGEHHQAQARITGEAFRLASDPKAFPEQMKDGLRPWQARKLYYTGRYGFRGEPAAPSGITLLPVRTDVYDPLLGATYSEVGSEARSYH
;
A
#
# COMPACT_ATOMS: atom_id res chain seq x y z
N MET A 1 -42.18 -17.93 75.86
CA MET A 1 -42.46 -18.25 74.44
C MET A 1 -42.24 -17.01 73.60
N SER A 2 -41.11 -16.98 72.91
CA SER A 2 -40.60 -15.88 72.08
C SER A 2 -40.93 -16.16 70.62
N LYS A 3 -41.36 -15.14 69.87
CA LYS A 3 -40.94 -14.91 68.47
C LYS A 3 -41.45 -13.53 68.00
N ARG A 4 -40.53 -12.58 67.89
CA ARG A 4 -40.72 -11.32 67.15
C ARG A 4 -40.62 -11.60 65.65
N PRO A 5 -41.37 -10.91 64.77
CA PRO A 5 -41.16 -11.02 63.33
C PRO A 5 -39.89 -10.25 62.94
N SER A 6 -38.96 -10.91 62.26
CA SER A 6 -37.80 -10.26 61.66
C SER A 6 -38.25 -9.47 60.44
N ARG A 7 -38.07 -8.14 60.51
CA ARG A 7 -38.12 -7.27 59.34
C ARG A 7 -36.87 -7.50 58.50
N THR A 8 -36.96 -8.39 57.52
CA THR A 8 -35.91 -8.53 56.50
C THR A 8 -36.11 -7.40 55.50
N ILE A 9 -35.35 -6.32 55.66
CA ILE A 9 -35.25 -5.25 54.66
C ILE A 9 -34.44 -5.83 53.50
N PHE A 10 -35.12 -6.17 52.40
CA PHE A 10 -34.46 -6.43 51.13
C PHE A 10 -33.96 -5.08 50.59
N ALA A 11 -32.68 -4.79 50.82
CA ALA A 11 -32.00 -3.70 50.15
C ALA A 11 -31.72 -4.14 48.71
N THR A 12 -32.60 -3.76 47.78
CA THR A 12 -32.33 -3.90 46.35
C THR A 12 -31.21 -2.93 45.98
N ILE A 13 -29.98 -3.43 45.91
CA ILE A 13 -28.86 -2.70 45.30
C ILE A 13 -29.12 -2.70 43.79
N LEU A 14 -29.70 -1.61 43.30
CA LEU A 14 -29.79 -1.33 41.87
C LEU A 14 -28.42 -0.83 41.41
N THR A 15 -27.53 -1.75 41.04
CA THR A 15 -26.27 -1.40 40.38
C THR A 15 -26.61 -0.84 39.01
N ILE A 16 -26.68 0.48 38.89
CA ILE A 16 -26.70 1.15 37.57
C ILE A 16 -25.33 0.89 36.96
N LEU A 17 -25.25 -0.18 36.16
CA LEU A 17 -24.14 -0.38 35.24
C LEU A 17 -24.29 0.71 34.18
N ALA A 18 -23.73 1.90 34.44
CA ALA A 18 -23.45 2.86 33.38
C ALA A 18 -22.41 2.20 32.47
N GLY A 19 -22.89 1.37 31.55
CA GLY A 19 -22.10 0.83 30.47
C GLY A 19 -21.59 2.03 29.69
N VAL A 20 -20.35 2.44 29.96
CA VAL A 20 -19.61 3.27 29.03
C VAL A 20 -19.56 2.44 27.76
N LEU A 21 -20.43 2.76 26.80
CA LEU A 21 -20.27 2.34 25.43
C LEU A 21 -18.95 2.95 24.99
N ILE A 22 -17.86 2.21 25.18
CA ILE A 22 -16.60 2.50 24.51
C ILE A 22 -16.88 2.19 23.04
N THR A 23 -17.45 3.16 22.34
CA THR A 23 -17.41 3.16 20.89
C THR A 23 -15.95 3.32 20.55
N ALA A 24 -15.29 2.22 20.15
CA ALA A 24 -13.99 2.30 19.52
C ALA A 24 -14.19 3.17 18.27
N GLN A 25 -13.86 4.45 18.36
CA GLN A 25 -13.84 5.28 17.16
C GLN A 25 -12.65 4.81 16.32
N PRO A 26 -12.85 4.62 15.00
CA PRO A 26 -11.73 4.32 14.12
C PRO A 26 -10.67 5.40 14.30
N ARG A 27 -9.40 5.00 14.37
CA ARG A 27 -8.33 6.00 14.41
C ARG A 27 -8.36 6.80 13.12
N GLY A 28 -8.11 8.09 13.26
CA GLY A 28 -7.81 8.94 12.11
C GLY A 28 -6.40 8.68 11.58
N PRO A 29 -6.05 9.32 10.45
CA PRO A 29 -4.69 9.28 9.90
C PRO A 29 -3.61 9.68 10.91
N VAL A 30 -2.36 9.30 10.64
CA VAL A 30 -1.23 9.70 11.47
C VAL A 30 -1.14 11.23 11.48
N PRO A 31 -1.21 11.89 12.66
CA PRO A 31 -1.24 13.36 12.71
C PRO A 31 0.06 13.98 12.18
N GLU A 32 -0.06 15.00 11.32
CA GLU A 32 1.09 15.78 10.83
C GLU A 32 1.66 16.74 11.88
N THR A 33 0.87 17.07 12.91
CA THR A 33 1.24 18.03 13.96
C THR A 33 1.19 17.41 15.36
N GLY A 34 1.62 18.17 16.36
CA GLY A 34 1.65 17.71 17.75
C GLY A 34 2.77 16.71 18.03
N ARG A 35 2.68 16.01 19.17
CA ARG A 35 3.76 15.14 19.68
C ARG A 35 4.04 13.96 18.75
N VAL A 36 2.99 13.35 18.18
CA VAL A 36 3.13 12.21 17.26
C VAL A 36 3.75 12.66 15.94
N GLY A 37 3.19 13.69 15.30
CA GLY A 37 3.72 14.23 14.04
C GLY A 37 5.16 14.70 14.15
N LEU A 38 5.51 15.44 15.22
CA LEU A 38 6.91 15.82 15.47
C LEU A 38 7.82 14.59 15.61
N GLY A 39 7.36 13.53 16.29
CA GLY A 39 8.13 12.30 16.45
C GLY A 39 8.38 11.59 15.12
N VAL A 40 7.40 11.56 14.21
CA VAL A 40 7.54 10.99 12.86
C VAL A 40 8.53 11.81 12.04
N VAL A 41 8.41 13.14 12.03
CA VAL A 41 9.35 14.03 11.33
C VAL A 41 10.78 13.84 11.83
N LEU A 42 10.98 13.68 13.14
CA LEU A 42 12.30 13.41 13.71
C LEU A 42 12.89 12.06 13.26
N ARG A 43 12.05 11.03 13.04
CA ARG A 43 12.51 9.75 12.45
C ARG A 43 12.95 9.94 11.01
N GLN A 44 12.15 10.64 10.21
CA GLN A 44 12.45 10.91 8.79
C GLN A 44 13.72 11.74 8.62
N LEU A 45 13.98 12.73 9.48
CA LEU A 45 15.24 13.50 9.45
C LEU A 45 16.50 12.64 9.64
N GLY A 46 16.37 11.51 10.34
CA GLY A 46 17.47 10.58 10.58
C GLY A 46 17.74 9.61 9.43
N ASN A 47 16.98 9.67 8.34
CA ASN A 47 17.02 8.69 7.28
C ASN A 47 16.99 9.35 5.89
N VAL A 48 17.68 8.74 4.93
CA VAL A 48 17.73 9.21 3.54
C VAL A 48 17.36 8.09 2.56
N GLY A 49 17.00 6.91 3.08
CA GLY A 49 16.59 5.78 2.27
C GLY A 49 15.26 6.08 1.58
N ILE A 50 15.16 5.62 0.33
CA ILE A 50 13.94 5.74 -0.47
C ILE A 50 13.49 4.34 -0.88
N PHE A 51 12.22 4.05 -0.64
CA PHE A 51 11.58 2.79 -1.00
C PHE A 51 10.49 3.03 -2.05
N LEU A 52 10.47 2.21 -3.10
CA LEU A 52 9.41 2.23 -4.10
C LEU A 52 8.67 0.90 -4.11
N GLN A 53 7.35 0.93 -3.92
CA GLN A 53 6.48 -0.18 -4.29
C GLN A 53 5.90 0.06 -5.68
N THR A 54 5.80 -0.98 -6.50
CA THR A 54 5.06 -0.93 -7.78
C THR A 54 3.89 -1.91 -7.78
N THR A 55 2.73 -1.45 -8.25
CA THR A 55 1.47 -2.20 -8.29
C THR A 55 0.76 -2.03 -9.63
N ALA A 56 -0.30 -2.80 -9.90
CA ALA A 56 -1.09 -2.59 -11.11
C ALA A 56 -2.24 -1.62 -10.86
N HIS A 57 -2.91 -1.77 -9.72
CA HIS A 57 -4.15 -1.07 -9.36
C HIS A 57 -3.97 -0.32 -8.04
N PRO A 58 -4.77 0.73 -7.78
CA PRO A 58 -5.11 1.12 -6.41
C PRO A 58 -5.67 -0.11 -5.67
N ASP A 59 -5.45 -0.30 -4.36
CA ASP A 59 -5.83 -1.47 -3.53
C ASP A 59 -4.81 -2.62 -3.45
N ASP A 60 -3.83 -2.63 -4.36
CA ASP A 60 -2.72 -3.59 -4.38
C ASP A 60 -1.60 -3.21 -3.39
N GLU A 61 -1.59 -1.97 -2.88
CA GLU A 61 -0.52 -1.48 -2.03
C GLU A 61 -0.46 -2.22 -0.68
N ASN A 62 0.75 -2.37 -0.14
CA ASN A 62 0.92 -2.97 1.18
C ASN A 62 0.98 -1.86 2.23
N SER A 63 -0.17 -1.31 2.60
CA SER A 63 -0.26 -0.15 3.50
C SER A 63 0.43 -0.38 4.85
N ALA A 64 0.44 -1.63 5.36
CA ALA A 64 1.14 -1.97 6.61
C ALA A 64 2.67 -1.90 6.46
N LEU A 65 3.21 -2.38 5.33
CA LEU A 65 4.63 -2.26 5.00
C LEU A 65 5.02 -0.80 4.80
N LEU A 66 4.22 -0.05 4.05
CA LEU A 66 4.46 1.37 3.78
C LEU A 66 4.47 2.18 5.08
N ALA A 67 3.47 1.98 5.96
CA ALA A 67 3.41 2.64 7.26
C ALA A 67 4.59 2.26 8.16
N MET A 68 5.03 1.00 8.14
CA MET A 68 6.22 0.57 8.87
C MET A 68 7.48 1.30 8.39
N LEU A 69 7.65 1.44 7.08
CA LEU A 69 8.85 2.05 6.49
C LEU A 69 8.87 3.57 6.73
N ASP A 70 7.81 4.29 6.36
CA ASP A 70 7.78 5.75 6.50
C ASP A 70 7.52 6.18 7.95
N ARG A 71 6.38 5.83 8.51
CA ARG A 71 5.99 6.28 9.87
C ARG A 71 6.85 5.66 10.95
N GLY A 72 7.21 4.38 10.79
CA GLY A 72 8.00 3.62 11.76
C GLY A 72 9.51 3.86 11.67
N GLN A 73 10.08 3.77 10.47
CA GLN A 73 11.53 3.79 10.24
C GLN A 73 12.05 5.09 9.60
N GLY A 74 11.17 6.02 9.24
CA GLY A 74 11.52 7.28 8.60
C GLY A 74 12.00 7.16 7.15
N ILE A 75 11.76 6.03 6.49
CA ILE A 75 12.15 5.81 5.09
C ILE A 75 11.12 6.47 4.19
N ASN A 76 11.56 7.34 3.27
CA ASN A 76 10.62 7.93 2.31
C ASN A 76 10.06 6.82 1.40
N THR A 77 8.74 6.70 1.34
CA THR A 77 8.06 5.71 0.50
C THR A 77 7.40 6.37 -0.70
N ALA A 78 7.45 5.69 -1.84
CA ALA A 78 6.68 6.00 -3.02
C ALA A 78 5.94 4.75 -3.52
N LEU A 79 4.80 4.96 -4.14
CA LEU A 79 4.00 3.94 -4.81
C LEU A 79 3.86 4.31 -6.29
N LEU A 80 4.13 3.36 -7.18
CA LEU A 80 3.85 3.49 -8.60
C LEU A 80 2.79 2.46 -9.00
N SER A 81 1.59 2.93 -9.28
CA SER A 81 0.52 2.09 -9.84
C SER A 81 0.53 2.17 -11.36
N ALA A 82 0.44 1.03 -12.04
CA ALA A 82 0.36 1.00 -13.50
C ALA A 82 -0.84 1.80 -14.01
N THR A 83 -1.98 1.65 -13.33
CA THR A 83 -3.27 2.19 -13.73
C THR A 83 -3.92 3.00 -12.61
N ARG A 84 -4.99 3.74 -12.94
CA ARG A 84 -5.87 4.41 -11.97
C ARG A 84 -7.12 3.60 -11.62
N GLY A 85 -7.19 2.33 -12.02
CA GLY A 85 -8.31 1.46 -11.65
C GLY A 85 -9.63 1.72 -12.39
N THR A 86 -9.60 2.31 -13.59
CA THR A 86 -10.78 2.58 -14.47
C THR A 86 -11.66 1.35 -14.72
N GLY A 87 -11.07 0.15 -14.76
CA GLY A 87 -11.74 -1.10 -15.14
C GLY A 87 -12.31 -1.88 -13.97
N GLY A 88 -12.22 -1.32 -12.76
CA GLY A 88 -12.73 -1.93 -11.53
C GLY A 88 -14.25 -1.91 -11.41
N GLN A 89 -14.73 -2.58 -10.37
CA GLN A 89 -16.13 -2.56 -9.95
C GLN A 89 -16.33 -1.47 -8.88
N ASN A 90 -17.54 -0.91 -8.82
CA ASN A 90 -17.95 0.02 -7.77
C ASN A 90 -19.20 -0.55 -7.10
N GLU A 91 -19.06 -0.99 -5.85
CA GLU A 91 -20.13 -1.68 -5.11
C GLU A 91 -21.10 -0.72 -4.41
N ILE A 92 -20.71 0.54 -4.20
CA ILE A 92 -21.42 1.48 -3.34
C ILE A 92 -21.89 2.76 -4.08
N GLY A 93 -21.44 2.95 -5.32
CA GLY A 93 -21.71 4.16 -6.09
C GLY A 93 -21.87 3.91 -7.60
N PRO A 94 -22.34 4.91 -8.35
CA PRO A 94 -22.56 4.82 -9.79
C PRO A 94 -21.30 5.10 -10.63
N GLU A 95 -20.19 5.53 -10.05
CA GLU A 95 -18.98 5.92 -10.77
C GLU A 95 -18.35 4.71 -11.47
N LEU A 96 -18.07 4.83 -12.77
CA LEU A 96 -17.41 3.84 -13.61
C LEU A 96 -16.36 4.53 -14.50
N PHE A 97 -15.44 3.75 -15.06
CA PHE A 97 -14.43 4.22 -16.01
C PHE A 97 -13.62 5.41 -15.47
N GLU A 98 -13.58 6.54 -16.18
CA GLU A 98 -12.80 7.70 -15.80
C GLU A 98 -13.27 8.32 -14.48
N ALA A 99 -14.58 8.33 -14.21
CA ALA A 99 -15.12 8.80 -12.94
C ALA A 99 -14.63 7.93 -11.77
N LEU A 100 -14.58 6.61 -11.98
CA LEU A 100 -14.02 5.69 -11.00
C LEU A 100 -12.52 5.92 -10.79
N SER A 101 -11.76 6.27 -11.83
CA SER A 101 -10.34 6.62 -11.67
C SER A 101 -10.10 7.86 -10.83
N VAL A 102 -10.97 8.87 -10.92
CA VAL A 102 -10.89 10.04 -10.04
C VAL A 102 -11.17 9.61 -8.60
N LEU A 103 -12.24 8.85 -8.38
CA LEU A 103 -12.60 8.33 -7.06
C LEU A 103 -11.46 7.52 -6.43
N ARG A 104 -10.94 6.52 -7.14
CA ARG A 104 -9.85 5.65 -6.65
C ARG A 104 -8.53 6.36 -6.45
N THR A 105 -8.30 7.46 -7.17
CA THR A 105 -7.15 8.33 -6.90
C THR A 105 -7.31 9.00 -5.53
N GLU A 106 -8.49 9.54 -5.23
CA GLU A 106 -8.76 10.17 -3.93
C GLU A 106 -8.80 9.16 -2.77
N GLU A 107 -9.28 7.93 -3.01
CA GLU A 107 -9.19 6.82 -2.05
C GLU A 107 -7.73 6.50 -1.71
N LEU A 108 -6.88 6.38 -2.73
CA LEU A 108 -5.46 6.09 -2.54
C LEU A 108 -4.73 7.27 -1.84
N GLU A 109 -5.03 8.52 -2.18
CA GLU A 109 -4.54 9.69 -1.44
C GLU A 109 -5.04 9.68 0.03
N ALA A 110 -6.26 9.21 0.28
CA ALA A 110 -6.79 9.06 1.63
C ALA A 110 -6.03 7.98 2.43
N VAL A 111 -5.73 6.84 1.81
CA VAL A 111 -4.88 5.76 2.35
C VAL A 111 -3.50 6.31 2.72
N HIS A 112 -2.90 7.11 1.84
CA HIS A 112 -1.55 7.66 2.05
C HIS A 112 -1.46 8.68 3.18
N ARG A 113 -2.58 9.24 3.66
CA ARG A 113 -2.56 10.00 4.93
C ARG A 113 -2.16 9.14 6.13
N PHE A 114 -2.44 7.84 6.09
CA PHE A 114 -2.02 6.90 7.13
C PHE A 114 -0.55 6.51 6.96
N ASP A 115 -0.15 6.08 5.77
CA ASP A 115 1.17 5.48 5.56
C ASP A 115 2.28 6.46 5.15
N GLY A 116 1.94 7.65 4.63
CA GLY A 116 2.91 8.69 4.24
C GLY A 116 3.49 8.58 2.85
N THR A 117 2.99 7.65 2.04
CA THR A 117 3.57 7.32 0.73
C THR A 117 3.19 8.34 -0.34
N GLU A 118 4.15 8.69 -1.19
CA GLU A 118 3.89 9.52 -2.37
C GLU A 118 3.39 8.66 -3.55
N GLN A 119 2.24 9.03 -4.12
CA GLN A 119 1.61 8.28 -5.21
C GLN A 119 2.05 8.74 -6.60
N TYR A 120 2.34 7.77 -7.47
CA TYR A 120 2.63 7.96 -8.89
C TYR A 120 1.81 6.99 -9.74
N PHE A 121 1.45 7.42 -10.95
CA PHE A 121 0.74 6.59 -11.92
C PHE A 121 1.50 6.51 -13.24
N ALA A 122 1.54 5.32 -13.84
CA ALA A 122 1.91 5.18 -15.25
C ALA A 122 0.70 5.48 -16.16
N ARG A 123 0.92 5.50 -17.47
CA ARG A 123 -0.14 5.77 -18.46
C ARG A 123 -1.10 4.61 -18.71
N ALA A 124 -0.84 3.43 -18.14
CA ALA A 124 -1.59 2.24 -18.50
C ALA A 124 -3.06 2.37 -18.08
N ILE A 125 -3.96 1.82 -18.90
CA ILE A 125 -5.39 1.79 -18.61
C ILE A 125 -5.78 0.48 -17.97
N ASP A 126 -6.63 0.53 -16.96
CA ASP A 126 -7.27 -0.67 -16.44
C ASP A 126 -8.49 -0.96 -17.32
N PHE A 127 -8.42 -2.05 -18.08
CA PHE A 127 -9.49 -2.50 -18.97
C PHE A 127 -10.32 -3.65 -18.37
N GLY A 128 -10.22 -3.84 -17.05
CA GLY A 128 -10.90 -4.91 -16.33
C GLY A 128 -10.10 -6.21 -16.35
N TYR A 129 -10.80 -7.35 -16.35
CA TYR A 129 -10.15 -8.66 -16.25
C TYR A 129 -9.29 -8.96 -17.48
N SER A 130 -8.00 -9.21 -17.27
CA SER A 130 -7.04 -9.57 -18.32
C SER A 130 -6.79 -11.08 -18.34
N PHE A 131 -6.72 -11.65 -19.53
CA PHE A 131 -6.55 -13.10 -19.72
C PHE A 131 -5.10 -13.50 -19.96
N SER A 132 -4.24 -12.56 -20.35
CA SER A 132 -2.81 -12.81 -20.57
C SER A 132 -1.96 -11.56 -20.37
N VAL A 133 -0.67 -11.76 -20.11
CA VAL A 133 0.33 -10.68 -20.12
C VAL A 133 0.43 -10.04 -21.51
N ASP A 134 0.34 -10.82 -22.57
CA ASP A 134 0.48 -10.31 -23.95
C ASP A 134 -0.68 -9.38 -24.32
N GLU A 135 -1.93 -9.75 -23.97
CA GLU A 135 -3.10 -8.87 -24.11
C GLU A 135 -2.90 -7.56 -23.32
N THR A 136 -2.39 -7.67 -22.09
CA THR A 136 -2.13 -6.51 -21.26
C THR A 136 -1.11 -5.57 -21.93
N TYR A 137 -0.02 -6.12 -22.45
CA TYR A 137 1.01 -5.35 -23.15
C TYR A 137 0.52 -4.71 -24.44
N GLU A 138 -0.36 -5.37 -25.18
CA GLU A 138 -1.01 -4.80 -26.36
C GLU A 138 -1.84 -3.57 -25.98
N LYS A 139 -2.65 -3.67 -24.93
CA LYS A 139 -3.53 -2.58 -24.49
C LYS A 139 -2.81 -1.44 -23.79
N TRP A 140 -1.77 -1.74 -23.01
CA TRP A 140 -1.01 -0.72 -22.26
C TRP A 140 0.01 0.02 -23.12
N GLY A 141 0.44 -0.55 -24.25
CA GLY A 141 1.66 -0.11 -24.92
C GLY A 141 2.87 -0.43 -24.04
N ARG A 142 3.44 -1.63 -24.25
CA ARG A 142 4.52 -2.16 -23.41
C ARG A 142 5.71 -1.21 -23.30
N THR A 143 6.17 -0.66 -24.42
CA THR A 143 7.37 0.17 -24.48
C THR A 143 7.13 1.51 -23.79
N GLU A 144 5.96 2.09 -24.00
CA GLU A 144 5.54 3.36 -23.43
C GLU A 144 5.34 3.25 -21.92
N THR A 145 4.68 2.19 -21.46
CA THR A 145 4.52 1.90 -20.03
C THR A 145 5.87 1.62 -19.38
N LEU A 146 6.76 0.87 -20.03
CA LEU A 146 8.12 0.65 -19.56
C LEU A 146 8.92 1.97 -19.45
N SER A 147 8.73 2.90 -20.40
CA SER A 147 9.36 4.23 -20.34
C SER A 147 8.91 5.00 -19.09
N ASP A 148 7.61 4.96 -18.74
CA ASP A 148 7.10 5.61 -17.54
C ASP A 148 7.74 5.03 -16.27
N TYR A 149 7.85 3.71 -16.17
CA TYR A 149 8.50 3.07 -15.01
C TYR A 149 9.98 3.47 -14.90
N VAL A 150 10.72 3.48 -16.02
CA VAL A 150 12.11 3.95 -16.03
C VAL A 150 12.20 5.42 -15.62
N ARG A 151 11.28 6.26 -16.08
CA ARG A 151 11.20 7.67 -15.71
C ARG A 151 11.00 7.83 -14.20
N ILE A 152 10.02 7.13 -13.62
CA ILE A 152 9.74 7.20 -12.19
C ILE A 152 10.93 6.71 -11.36
N ILE A 153 11.58 5.61 -11.73
CA ILE A 153 12.77 5.14 -11.01
C ILE A 153 13.90 6.19 -11.06
N ARG A 154 14.10 6.87 -12.19
CA ARG A 154 15.12 7.95 -12.33
C ARG A 154 14.76 9.23 -11.58
N THR A 155 13.48 9.52 -11.42
CA THR A 155 12.93 10.66 -10.67
C THR A 155 13.01 10.40 -9.17
N VAL A 156 12.38 9.34 -8.70
CA VAL A 156 12.26 8.97 -7.27
C VAL A 156 13.60 8.51 -6.70
N ARG A 157 14.42 7.83 -7.52
CA ARG A 157 15.73 7.28 -7.13
C ARG A 157 15.66 6.36 -5.90
N PRO A 158 14.84 5.29 -5.93
CA PRO A 158 14.71 4.38 -4.80
C PRO A 158 15.98 3.56 -4.56
N ASP A 159 16.32 3.32 -3.31
CA ASP A 159 17.35 2.35 -2.93
C ASP A 159 16.84 0.91 -3.07
N VAL A 160 15.56 0.69 -2.75
CA VAL A 160 14.91 -0.63 -2.79
C VAL A 160 13.59 -0.51 -3.53
N ILE A 161 13.34 -1.47 -4.44
CA ILE A 161 12.06 -1.62 -5.12
C ILE A 161 11.41 -2.93 -4.70
N VAL A 162 10.11 -2.90 -4.39
CA VAL A 162 9.27 -4.10 -4.25
C VAL A 162 8.18 -4.06 -5.32
N THR A 163 7.96 -5.17 -5.98
CA THR A 163 6.85 -5.35 -6.93
C THR A 163 6.05 -6.61 -6.62
N MET A 164 4.91 -6.77 -7.27
CA MET A 164 4.14 -8.02 -7.25
C MET A 164 4.92 -9.15 -7.94
N ARG A 165 4.47 -10.39 -7.79
CA ARG A 165 5.12 -11.54 -8.44
C ARG A 165 4.96 -11.51 -9.97
N PRO A 166 6.02 -11.82 -10.74
CA PRO A 166 5.99 -11.82 -12.21
C PRO A 166 5.49 -13.13 -12.83
N ASP A 167 5.36 -14.17 -12.01
CA ASP A 167 4.87 -15.50 -12.36
C ASP A 167 3.38 -15.68 -11.97
N GLY A 168 2.82 -16.88 -12.14
CA GLY A 168 1.40 -17.17 -11.89
C GLY A 168 0.66 -17.65 -13.14
N GLU A 169 -0.47 -18.33 -12.94
CA GLU A 169 -1.30 -18.93 -14.01
C GLU A 169 -2.79 -18.56 -13.90
N GLY A 170 -3.16 -17.66 -12.97
CA GLY A 170 -4.53 -17.17 -12.82
C GLY A 170 -4.74 -15.90 -13.63
N GLY A 171 -5.94 -15.67 -14.17
CA GLY A 171 -6.23 -14.40 -14.85
C GLY A 171 -6.22 -13.18 -13.89
N GLY A 172 -6.34 -11.98 -14.42
CA GLY A 172 -5.92 -10.75 -13.73
C GLY A 172 -4.43 -10.42 -13.97
N GLU A 173 -3.93 -10.81 -15.14
CA GLU A 173 -2.53 -10.69 -15.60
C GLU A 173 -1.92 -9.27 -15.64
N HIS A 174 -2.70 -8.24 -15.29
CA HIS A 174 -2.18 -6.90 -14.98
C HIS A 174 -1.05 -6.94 -13.93
N HIS A 175 -1.19 -7.78 -12.89
CA HIS A 175 -0.19 -7.94 -11.83
C HIS A 175 1.13 -8.48 -12.37
N GLN A 176 1.09 -9.51 -13.20
CA GLN A 176 2.27 -10.11 -13.83
C GLN A 176 2.90 -9.18 -14.86
N ALA A 177 2.07 -8.52 -15.68
CA ALA A 177 2.51 -7.60 -16.71
C ALA A 177 3.31 -6.44 -16.09
N GLN A 178 2.78 -5.80 -15.04
CA GLN A 178 3.48 -4.72 -14.34
C GLN A 178 4.75 -5.23 -13.66
N ALA A 179 4.70 -6.40 -13.00
CA ALA A 179 5.85 -6.94 -12.29
C ALA A 179 7.04 -7.22 -13.21
N ARG A 180 6.74 -7.75 -14.41
CA ARG A 180 7.73 -7.96 -15.47
C ARG A 180 8.28 -6.64 -16.02
N ILE A 181 7.42 -5.62 -16.20
CA ILE A 181 7.86 -4.26 -16.57
C ILE A 181 8.79 -3.69 -15.49
N THR A 182 8.43 -3.80 -14.21
CA THR A 182 9.26 -3.33 -13.09
C THR A 182 10.64 -3.98 -13.10
N GLY A 183 10.70 -5.30 -13.30
CA GLY A 183 11.97 -6.03 -13.38
C GLY A 183 12.86 -5.61 -14.55
N GLU A 184 12.26 -5.18 -15.67
CA GLU A 184 12.99 -4.59 -16.79
C GLU A 184 13.41 -3.15 -16.52
N ALA A 185 12.50 -2.32 -15.99
CA ALA A 185 12.77 -0.93 -15.63
C ALA A 185 13.88 -0.81 -14.58
N PHE A 186 13.94 -1.72 -13.61
CA PHE A 186 15.01 -1.81 -12.61
C PHE A 186 16.41 -1.91 -13.25
N ARG A 187 16.52 -2.61 -14.39
CA ARG A 187 17.78 -2.75 -15.15
C ARG A 187 18.02 -1.54 -16.05
N LEU A 188 16.99 -1.07 -16.75
CA LEU A 188 17.12 0.01 -17.74
C LEU A 188 17.27 1.40 -17.12
N ALA A 189 16.82 1.60 -15.88
CA ALA A 189 16.93 2.89 -15.21
C ALA A 189 18.38 3.38 -15.07
N SER A 190 19.36 2.47 -15.02
CA SER A 190 20.78 2.78 -14.95
C SER A 190 21.48 2.89 -16.31
N ASP A 191 20.81 2.55 -17.41
CA ASP A 191 21.36 2.66 -18.76
C ASP A 191 20.96 3.99 -19.43
N PRO A 192 21.89 4.95 -19.64
CA PRO A 192 21.57 6.22 -20.30
C PRO A 192 21.12 6.08 -21.76
N LYS A 193 21.33 4.92 -22.41
CA LYS A 193 20.88 4.65 -23.78
C LYS A 193 19.43 4.19 -23.84
N ALA A 194 18.89 3.67 -22.73
CA ALA A 194 17.48 3.33 -22.62
C ALA A 194 16.67 4.62 -22.39
N PHE A 195 15.70 4.88 -23.28
CA PHE A 195 14.86 6.08 -23.24
C PHE A 195 15.69 7.38 -23.18
N PRO A 196 16.54 7.66 -24.20
CA PRO A 196 17.49 8.76 -24.19
C PRO A 196 16.82 10.15 -24.16
N GLU A 197 15.55 10.25 -24.55
CA GLU A 197 14.73 11.45 -24.38
C GLU A 197 14.63 11.87 -22.92
N GLN A 198 14.59 10.93 -21.98
CA GLN A 198 14.55 11.23 -20.54
C GLN A 198 15.83 11.91 -20.06
N MET A 199 16.98 11.60 -20.67
CA MET A 199 18.24 12.29 -20.38
C MET A 199 18.21 13.75 -20.87
N LYS A 200 17.55 14.00 -22.02
CA LYS A 200 17.34 15.35 -22.55
C LYS A 200 16.42 16.18 -21.64
N ASP A 201 15.47 15.52 -20.96
CA ASP A 201 14.60 16.13 -19.94
C ASP A 201 15.33 16.41 -18.60
N GLY A 202 16.63 16.10 -18.50
CA GLY A 202 17.44 16.35 -17.31
C GLY A 202 17.42 15.23 -16.27
N LEU A 203 16.80 14.08 -16.57
CA LEU A 203 16.92 12.91 -15.70
C LEU A 203 18.32 12.30 -15.80
N ARG A 204 18.71 11.62 -14.73
CA ARG A 204 20.00 10.94 -14.64
C ARG A 204 19.76 9.44 -14.49
N PRO A 205 20.66 8.58 -14.99
CA PRO A 205 20.56 7.16 -14.74
C PRO A 205 20.58 6.89 -13.23
N TRP A 206 19.82 5.89 -12.80
CA TRP A 206 19.73 5.46 -11.42
C TRP A 206 19.66 3.95 -11.33
N GLN A 207 20.52 3.36 -10.51
CA GLN A 207 20.48 1.93 -10.19
C GLN A 207 19.98 1.75 -8.77
N ALA A 208 18.75 1.28 -8.61
CA ALA A 208 18.28 0.79 -7.31
C ALA A 208 19.14 -0.40 -6.87
N ARG A 209 19.38 -0.52 -5.56
CA ARG A 209 20.31 -1.52 -5.00
C ARG A 209 19.71 -2.91 -4.97
N LYS A 210 18.39 -3.01 -4.75
CA LYS A 210 17.68 -4.29 -4.63
C LYS A 210 16.30 -4.22 -5.26
N LEU A 211 15.90 -5.34 -5.86
CA LEU A 211 14.55 -5.60 -6.31
C LEU A 211 14.04 -6.83 -5.57
N TYR A 212 12.86 -6.72 -4.97
CA TYR A 212 12.14 -7.80 -4.32
C TYR A 212 10.76 -7.99 -4.96
N TYR A 213 10.21 -9.18 -4.79
CA TYR A 213 8.84 -9.51 -5.17
C TYR A 213 8.04 -9.85 -3.91
N THR A 214 6.74 -9.56 -3.91
CA THR A 214 5.86 -10.03 -2.84
C THR A 214 5.92 -11.57 -2.77
N GLY A 215 5.99 -12.12 -1.56
CA GLY A 215 6.08 -13.58 -1.39
C GLY A 215 4.75 -14.31 -1.69
N ARG A 216 3.65 -13.56 -1.71
CA ARG A 216 2.27 -14.03 -1.86
C ARG A 216 1.42 -12.99 -2.61
N TYR A 217 0.41 -13.44 -3.35
CA TYR A 217 -0.66 -12.62 -3.95
C TYR A 217 -1.76 -12.27 -2.94
N GLY A 218 -1.92 -13.04 -1.86
CA GLY A 218 -2.82 -12.68 -0.76
C GLY A 218 -4.29 -13.10 -0.94
N PHE A 219 -4.60 -13.94 -1.94
CA PHE A 219 -5.95 -14.50 -2.09
C PHE A 219 -6.13 -15.83 -1.35
N ARG A 220 -7.38 -16.13 -0.97
CA ARG A 220 -7.72 -17.38 -0.26
C ARG A 220 -7.45 -18.59 -1.14
N GLY A 221 -6.67 -19.54 -0.64
CA GLY A 221 -6.31 -20.75 -1.39
C GLY A 221 -5.08 -20.59 -2.28
N GLU A 222 -4.34 -19.49 -2.16
CA GLU A 222 -3.07 -19.31 -2.86
C GLU A 222 -2.10 -20.47 -2.54
N PRO A 223 -1.48 -21.07 -3.58
CA PRO A 223 -0.45 -22.08 -3.39
C PRO A 223 0.71 -21.56 -2.53
N ALA A 224 1.36 -22.44 -1.79
CA ALA A 224 2.60 -22.09 -1.12
C ALA A 224 3.64 -21.57 -2.14
N ALA A 225 4.49 -20.65 -1.71
CA ALA A 225 5.57 -20.13 -2.56
C ALA A 225 6.39 -21.31 -3.14
N PRO A 226 6.77 -21.25 -4.43
CA PRO A 226 7.59 -22.28 -5.06
C PRO A 226 8.85 -22.61 -4.26
N SER A 227 9.27 -23.88 -4.32
CA SER A 227 10.51 -24.32 -3.68
C SER A 227 11.73 -23.61 -4.29
N GLY A 228 12.70 -23.25 -3.44
CA GLY A 228 13.91 -22.54 -3.86
C GLY A 228 13.83 -21.02 -3.82
N ILE A 229 12.67 -20.44 -3.47
CA ILE A 229 12.54 -19.00 -3.20
C ILE A 229 12.93 -18.71 -1.74
N THR A 230 13.83 -17.75 -1.54
CA THR A 230 14.14 -17.23 -0.19
C THR A 230 13.12 -16.17 0.18
N LEU A 231 12.26 -16.48 1.16
CA LEU A 231 11.33 -15.51 1.72
C LEU A 231 12.03 -14.64 2.76
N LEU A 232 11.90 -13.32 2.63
CA LEU A 232 12.27 -12.36 3.66
C LEU A 232 11.02 -12.04 4.49
N PRO A 233 10.87 -12.57 5.71
CA PRO A 233 9.74 -12.21 6.56
C PRO A 233 9.87 -10.74 6.98
N VAL A 234 8.80 -9.98 6.79
CA VAL A 234 8.69 -8.60 7.28
C VAL A 234 7.64 -8.55 8.36
N ARG A 235 8.01 -8.02 9.53
CA ARG A 235 7.16 -7.98 10.71
C ARG A 235 6.46 -6.63 10.85
N THR A 236 5.24 -6.56 10.34
CA THR A 236 4.35 -5.39 10.49
C THR A 236 3.47 -5.47 11.75
N ASP A 237 3.50 -6.61 12.46
CA ASP A 237 2.80 -6.86 13.73
C ASP A 237 3.48 -6.22 14.95
N VAL A 238 4.54 -5.45 14.74
CA VAL A 238 5.30 -4.79 15.81
C VAL A 238 4.57 -3.54 16.27
N TYR A 239 4.36 -3.41 17.58
CA TYR A 239 3.73 -2.24 18.19
C TYR A 239 4.70 -1.04 18.20
N ASP A 240 4.23 0.09 17.70
CA ASP A 240 4.95 1.36 17.75
C ASP A 240 4.37 2.26 18.86
N PRO A 241 5.11 2.52 19.95
CA PRO A 241 4.63 3.37 21.04
C PRO A 241 4.34 4.82 20.65
N LEU A 242 4.98 5.33 19.58
CA LEU A 242 4.71 6.69 19.10
C LEU A 242 3.36 6.78 18.41
N LEU A 243 3.04 5.78 17.57
CA LEU A 243 1.77 5.71 16.84
C LEU A 243 0.64 5.15 17.72
N GLY A 244 1.00 4.42 18.77
CA GLY A 244 0.05 3.76 19.67
C GLY A 244 -0.60 2.51 19.07
N ALA A 245 -0.06 1.97 17.97
CA ALA A 245 -0.62 0.87 17.19
C ALA A 245 0.51 0.03 16.57
N THR A 246 0.18 -1.17 16.13
CA THR A 246 1.02 -1.94 15.19
C THR A 246 0.87 -1.39 13.78
N TYR A 247 1.88 -1.59 12.93
CA TYR A 247 1.78 -1.17 11.52
C TYR A 247 0.71 -1.93 10.74
N SER A 248 0.43 -3.18 11.13
CA SER A 248 -0.70 -3.95 10.62
C SER A 248 -2.06 -3.35 10.97
N GLU A 249 -2.24 -2.80 12.18
CA GLU A 249 -3.45 -2.05 12.54
C GLU A 249 -3.57 -0.78 11.70
N VAL A 250 -2.50 0.03 11.61
CA VAL A 250 -2.49 1.25 10.78
C VAL A 250 -2.80 0.94 9.32
N GLY A 251 -2.20 -0.11 8.74
CA GLY A 251 -2.46 -0.52 7.36
C GLY A 251 -3.87 -1.07 7.15
N SER A 252 -4.45 -1.75 8.14
CA SER A 252 -5.84 -2.23 8.06
C SER A 252 -6.84 -1.08 8.11
N GLU A 253 -6.57 -0.06 8.94
CA GLU A 253 -7.35 1.17 8.99
C GLU A 253 -7.20 1.99 7.70
N ALA A 254 -5.99 2.09 7.14
CA ALA A 254 -5.77 2.75 5.86
C ALA A 254 -6.61 2.08 4.76
N ARG A 255 -6.58 0.75 4.67
CA ARG A 255 -7.34 -0.01 3.68
C ARG A 255 -8.86 0.17 3.78
N SER A 256 -9.41 0.62 4.92
CA SER A 256 -10.85 0.91 5.02
C SER A 256 -11.27 2.22 4.32
N TYR A 257 -10.33 2.91 3.67
CA TYR A 257 -10.56 4.09 2.85
C TYR A 257 -10.55 3.79 1.33
N HIS A 258 -10.45 2.51 0.95
CA HIS A 258 -10.83 1.98 -0.37
C HIS A 258 -12.25 1.44 -0.36
#